data_AF-A0A251XGG7-F1
#
_entry.id   AF-A0A251XGG7-F1
#
_cell.length_a   1.000
_cell.length_b   1.000
_cell.length_c   1.000
_cell.angle_alpha   90.00
_cell.angle_beta   90.00
_cell.angle_gamma   90.00
#
_symmetry.space_group_name_H-M   'P 1'
#
loop_
_entity.id
_entity.type
_entity.pdbx_description
1 polymer ?
#
loop_
_entity_poly.entity_id
_entity_poly.type
_entity_poly.pdbx_seq_one_letter_code
_entity_poly.pdbx_strand_id
1 'polypeptide(L)' 'MIWAHASDPLVRPRPTTADELPAVTAESTALSRELKAHGLRFVGPTTVYALMQSSGLVDDHVVGCHLAA' A
#
# COMPACT_ATOMS: atom_id res chain seq x y z
N MET A 1 -0.05 10.28 -10.95
CA MET A 1 0.93 9.17 -10.94
C MET A 1 0.65 8.26 -9.75
N ILE A 2 1.14 8.55 -8.54
CA ILE A 2 1.03 7.65 -7.37
C ILE A 2 -0.43 7.28 -7.00
N TRP A 3 -1.35 8.26 -6.92
CA TRP A 3 -2.77 8.02 -6.61
C TRP A 3 -3.52 7.15 -7.63
N ALA A 4 -2.99 6.93 -8.83
CA ALA A 4 -3.56 5.99 -9.79
C ALA A 4 -3.42 4.52 -9.34
N HIS A 5 -2.60 4.26 -8.33
CA HIS A 5 -2.37 2.94 -7.72
C HIS A 5 -3.03 2.81 -6.33
N ALA A 6 -3.90 3.75 -5.94
CA ALA A 6 -4.62 3.64 -4.67
C ALA A 6 -5.51 2.38 -4.69
N SER A 7 -5.55 1.64 -3.58
CA SER A 7 -6.41 0.46 -3.48
C SER A 7 -7.86 0.89 -3.28
N ASP A 8 -8.78 0.17 -3.91
CA ASP A 8 -10.21 0.35 -3.66
C ASP A 8 -10.60 -0.29 -2.31
N PRO A 9 -11.10 0.49 -1.33
CA PRO A 9 -11.53 -0.04 -0.03
C PRO A 9 -12.62 -1.11 -0.13
N LEU A 10 -13.38 -1.14 -1.24
CA LEU A 10 -14.44 -2.14 -1.46
C LEU A 10 -13.88 -3.49 -1.89
N VAL A 11 -12.64 -3.54 -2.37
CA VAL A 11 -12.01 -4.77 -2.89
C VAL A 11 -11.26 -5.53 -1.80
N ARG A 12 -10.79 -4.84 -0.75
CA ARG A 12 -10.02 -5.45 0.34
C ARG A 12 -10.70 -5.23 1.69
N PRO A 13 -11.16 -6.29 2.39
CA PRO A 13 -11.69 -6.14 3.73
C PRO A 13 -10.62 -5.66 4.70
N ARG A 14 -11.03 -4.89 5.72
CA ARG A 14 -10.14 -4.40 6.78
C ARG A 14 -9.51 -5.60 7.53
N PRO A 15 -8.18 -5.63 7.70
CA PRO A 15 -7.52 -6.73 8.38
C PRO A 15 -7.90 -6.79 9.86
N THR A 16 -8.05 -7.98 10.43
CA THR A 16 -8.34 -8.12 11.87
C THR A 16 -7.05 -8.03 12.68
N THR A 17 -5.95 -8.55 12.14
CA THR A 17 -4.63 -8.58 12.78
C THR A 17 -3.53 -8.12 11.83
N ALA A 18 -2.38 -7.70 12.37
CA ALA A 18 -1.24 -7.27 11.57
C ALA A 18 -0.65 -8.41 10.71
N ASP A 19 -0.79 -9.66 11.15
CA ASP A 19 -0.28 -10.84 10.43
C ASP A 19 -1.04 -11.11 9.11
N GLU A 20 -2.22 -10.51 8.93
CA GLU A 20 -2.99 -10.56 7.68
C GLU A 20 -2.48 -9.57 6.62
N LEU A 21 -1.58 -8.66 7.01
CA LEU A 21 -0.98 -7.70 6.08
C LEU A 21 0.14 -8.38 5.26
N PRO A 22 0.07 -8.33 3.92
CA PRO A 22 1.12 -8.87 3.08
C PRO A 22 2.36 -7.97 3.16
N ALA A 23 3.52 -8.49 2.75
CA ALA A 23 4.72 -7.66 2.62
C ALA A 23 4.72 -6.78 1.36
N VAL A 24 3.90 -7.14 0.35
CA VAL A 24 3.78 -6.47 -0.95
C VAL A 24 2.36 -6.64 -1.52
N THR A 25 1.93 -5.75 -2.41
CA THR A 25 0.68 -5.91 -3.17
C THR A 25 0.94 -5.82 -4.67
N ALA A 26 -0.09 -6.11 -5.47
CA ALA A 26 -0.02 -5.95 -6.92
C ALA A 26 0.23 -4.47 -7.30
N GLU A 27 -0.46 -3.56 -6.62
CA GLU A 27 -0.38 -2.11 -6.77
C GLU A 27 1.01 -1.61 -6.36
N SER A 28 1.55 -2.06 -5.22
CA SER A 28 2.89 -1.64 -4.78
C SER A 28 3.99 -2.12 -5.73
N THR A 29 3.80 -3.28 -6.36
CA THR A 29 4.69 -3.81 -7.38
C THR A 29 4.60 -2.99 -8.67
N ALA A 30 3.40 -2.63 -9.11
CA ALA A 30 3.18 -1.80 -10.30
C ALA A 30 3.78 -0.40 -10.11
N LEU A 31 3.50 0.25 -8.99
CA LEU A 31 4.05 1.55 -8.65
C LEU A 31 5.58 1.50 -8.49
N SER A 32 6.14 0.45 -7.87
CA SER A 32 7.59 0.25 -7.79
C SER A 32 8.24 0.23 -9.17
N ARG A 33 7.63 -0.43 -10.16
CA ARG A 33 8.14 -0.47 -11.54
C ARG A 33 8.06 0.91 -12.20
N GLU A 34 6.96 1.63 -12.04
CA GLU A 34 6.78 2.97 -12.60
C GLU A 34 7.80 3.96 -12.00
N LEU A 35 7.95 3.98 -10.67
CA LEU A 35 8.94 4.83 -10.01
C LEU A 35 10.38 4.54 -10.45
N LYS A 36 10.73 3.25 -10.63
CA LYS A 36 12.04 2.86 -11.19
C LYS A 36 12.22 3.35 -12.62
N ALA A 37 11.18 3.29 -13.45
CA ALA A 37 11.21 3.81 -14.82
C ALA A 37 11.42 5.34 -14.85
N HIS A 38 10.95 6.05 -13.83
CA HIS A 38 11.23 7.47 -13.62
C HIS A 38 12.60 7.75 -12.95
N GLY A 39 13.46 6.74 -12.80
CA GLY A 39 14.83 6.90 -12.30
C GLY A 39 14.97 6.88 -10.79
N LEU A 40 13.90 6.65 -10.02
CA LEU A 40 14.00 6.51 -8.58
C LEU A 40 14.71 5.19 -8.20
N ARG A 41 15.51 5.26 -7.14
CA ARG A 41 16.26 4.12 -6.57
C ARG A 41 15.75 3.80 -5.17
N PHE A 42 16.05 2.59 -4.68
CA PHE A 42 15.59 2.11 -3.37
C PHE A 42 14.06 2.04 -3.20
N VAL A 43 13.32 2.03 -4.31
CA VAL A 43 11.86 1.93 -4.34
C VAL A 43 11.43 0.50 -4.67
N GLY A 44 11.83 -0.48 -3.85
CA GLY A 44 11.37 -1.87 -3.97
C GLY A 44 9.88 -2.02 -3.61
N PRO A 45 9.18 -3.08 -4.04
CA PRO A 45 7.74 -3.23 -3.79
C PRO A 45 7.34 -3.17 -2.31
N THR A 46 8.16 -3.70 -1.39
CA THR A 46 7.90 -3.59 0.06
C THR A 46 8.01 -2.15 0.56
N THR A 47 9.05 -1.43 0.15
CA THR A 47 9.22 -0.01 0.48
C THR A 47 8.07 0.82 -0.08
N VAL A 48 7.63 0.52 -1.30
CA VAL A 48 6.51 1.20 -1.94
C VAL A 48 5.19 0.86 -1.25
N TYR A 49 5.00 -0.37 -0.77
CA TYR A 49 3.80 -0.69 0.02
C TYR A 49 3.76 0.07 1.34
N ALA A 50 4.90 0.18 2.04
CA ALA A 50 5.02 1.03 3.23
C ALA A 50 4.76 2.52 2.92
N LEU A 51 5.19 3.02 1.75
CA LEU A 51 4.83 4.36 1.27
C LEU A 51 3.31 4.47 1.09
N MET A 52 2.68 3.46 0.49
CA MET A 52 1.23 3.47 0.27
C MET A 52 0.46 3.54 1.59
N GLN A 53 0.87 2.76 2.59
CA GLN A 53 0.29 2.78 3.93
C GLN A 53 0.47 4.13 4.61
N SER A 54 1.69 4.66 4.62
CA SER A 54 2.02 5.92 5.31
C SER A 54 1.45 7.18 4.65
N SER A 55 1.09 7.12 3.37
CA SER A 55 0.50 8.23 2.62
C SER A 55 -1.01 8.12 2.40
N GLY A 56 -1.65 7.07 2.92
CA GLY A 56 -3.11 6.87 2.84
C GLY A 56 -3.61 6.39 1.48
N LEU A 57 -2.74 5.81 0.64
CA LEU A 57 -3.15 5.14 -0.61
C LEU A 57 -3.81 3.78 -0.34
N VAL A 58 -3.56 3.23 0.85
CA VAL A 58 -4.25 2.07 1.42
C VAL A 58 -4.58 2.37 2.87
N ASP A 59 -5.74 1.91 3.34
CA ASP A 59 -6.08 1.91 4.76
C ASP A 59 -5.94 0.49 5.31
N ASP A 60 -4.79 0.24 5.92
CA ASP A 60 -4.44 -1.03 6.54
C ASP A 60 -4.57 -0.99 8.07
N HIS A 61 -5.25 0.01 8.63
CA HIS A 61 -5.53 0.01 10.06
C HIS A 61 -6.37 -1.22 10.41
N VAL A 62 -5.91 -2.00 11.40
CA VAL A 62 -6.62 -3.21 11.83
C VAL A 62 -7.96 -2.91 12.47
N VAL A 63 -8.87 -3.88 12.50
CA VAL A 63 -10.17 -3.79 13.18
C VAL A 63 -9.97 -3.33 14.63
N GLY A 64 -10.75 -2.31 15.03
CA GLY A 64 -10.66 -1.71 16.37
C GLY A 64 -9.59 -0.62 16.53
N CYS A 65 -8.82 -0.31 15.48
CA CYS A 65 -7.95 0.86 15.50
C CYS A 65 -8.77 2.15 15.57
N HIS A 66 -8.44 3.05 16.50
CA HIS A 66 -9.16 4.32 16.71
C HIS A 66 -8.96 5.35 15.57
N LEU A 67 -8.05 5.08 14.63
CA LEU A 67 -7.77 5.91 13.45
C LEU A 67 -8.29 5.30 12.15
N ALA A 68 -8.92 4.12 12.21
CA ALA A 68 -9.53 3.49 11.04
C ALA A 68 -10.57 4.42 10.40
N ALA A 69 -10.45 4.67 9.08
CA ALA A 69 -11.39 5.48 8.32
C ALA A 69 -12.66 4.73 7.89
#